data_AF-A0A5D2J4U5-F1
#
_entry.id   AF-A0A5D2J4U5-F1
#
_cell.length_a   1.000
_cell.length_b   1.000
_cell.length_c   1.000
_cell.angle_alpha   90.00
_cell.angle_beta   90.00
_cell.angle_gamma   90.00
#
_symmetry.space_group_name_H-M   'P 1'
#
loop_
_entity.id
_entity.type
_entity.pdbx_description
1 polymer ?
#
loop_
_entity_poly.entity_id
_entity_poly.type
_entity_poly.pdbx_seq_one_letter_code
_entity_poly.pdbx_strand_id
1 'polypeptide(L)' 'MLLSSCSSGCSCRSTCLNKPFQHRPVKKLKLIKTEKCGEGIVADEDIKHGELVAEVLNRPFTI' A
#
# COMPACT_ATOMS: atom_id res chain seq x y z
N MET A 1 -5.83 -15.35 10.31
CA MET A 1 -4.58 -15.31 9.53
C MET A 1 -3.78 -14.10 9.99
N LEU A 2 -2.45 -14.23 10.13
CA LEU A 2 -1.57 -13.11 10.47
C LEU A 2 -1.29 -12.28 9.22
N LEU A 3 -1.31 -10.95 9.33
CA LEU A 3 -1.04 -10.00 8.23
C LEU A 3 0.47 -9.87 7.96
N SER A 4 1.15 -11.01 7.74
CA SER A 4 2.60 -11.09 7.57
C SER A 4 3.00 -11.22 6.10
N SER A 5 3.98 -10.43 5.67
CA SER A 5 4.55 -10.50 4.31
C SER A 5 5.80 -11.40 4.29
N CYS A 6 6.04 -12.06 3.16
CA CYS A 6 7.24 -12.86 2.94
C CYS A 6 8.48 -11.98 2.75
N SER A 7 9.62 -12.45 3.27
CA SER A 7 10.92 -11.79 3.06
C SER A 7 11.54 -12.18 1.71
N SER A 8 12.69 -11.59 1.38
CA SER A 8 13.53 -12.00 0.23
C SER A 8 13.95 -13.48 0.30
N GLY A 9 14.00 -14.09 1.48
CA GLY A 9 14.39 -15.48 1.69
C GLY A 9 13.30 -16.51 1.39
N CYS A 10 12.11 -16.11 0.94
CA CYS A 10 11.05 -17.06 0.61
C CYS A 10 11.41 -17.91 -0.64
N SER A 11 11.08 -19.21 -0.61
CA SER A 11 11.31 -20.14 -1.73
C SER A 11 10.55 -19.80 -3.01
N CYS A 12 9.50 -18.98 -2.91
CA CYS A 12 8.67 -18.53 -4.03
C CYS A 12 9.30 -17.41 -4.88
N ARG A 13 10.52 -16.96 -4.56
CA ARG A 13 11.31 -16.01 -5.38
C ARG A 13 10.48 -14.79 -5.84
N SER A 14 10.46 -14.49 -7.15
CA SER A 14 9.78 -13.35 -7.78
C SER A 14 8.28 -13.57 -8.01
N THR A 15 7.77 -14.80 -7.89
CA THR A 15 6.35 -15.13 -8.10
C THR A 15 5.55 -15.09 -6.79
N CYS A 16 6.18 -14.70 -5.68
CA CYS A 16 5.53 -14.62 -4.38
C CYS A 16 4.47 -13.53 -4.35
N LEU A 17 3.19 -13.92 -4.22
CA LEU A 17 2.07 -12.99 -4.10
C LEU A 17 1.97 -12.36 -2.69
N ASN A 18 2.63 -12.96 -1.69
CA ASN A 18 2.63 -12.47 -0.31
C ASN A 18 3.73 -11.42 -0.06
N LYS A 19 3.93 -10.52 -1.01
CA LYS A 19 4.84 -9.36 -0.92
C LYS A 19 4.12 -8.08 -1.32
N PRO A 20 2.98 -7.76 -0.69
CA PRO A 20 2.08 -6.71 -1.16
C PRO A 20 2.71 -5.30 -1.09
N PHE A 21 3.62 -5.05 -0.15
CA PHE A 21 4.29 -3.76 0.00
C PHE A 21 5.50 -3.59 -0.95
N GLN A 22 6.17 -4.69 -1.30
CA GLN A 22 7.40 -4.65 -2.10
C GLN A 22 7.17 -4.80 -3.61
N HIS A 23 6.16 -5.56 -4.03
CA HIS A 23 6.01 -5.97 -5.43
C HIS A 23 4.63 -5.71 -6.03
N ARG A 24 3.63 -5.35 -5.22
CA ARG A 24 2.28 -5.11 -5.77
C ARG A 24 2.24 -3.71 -6.41
N PRO A 25 1.65 -3.57 -7.60
CA PRO A 25 1.43 -2.26 -8.20
C PRO A 25 0.59 -1.40 -7.26
N VAL A 26 1.05 -0.16 -7.05
CA VAL A 26 0.34 0.85 -6.27
C VAL A 26 -0.97 1.18 -6.97
N LYS A 27 -2.05 1.33 -6.20
CA LYS A 27 -3.33 1.75 -6.77
C LYS A 27 -3.23 3.16 -7.35
N LYS A 28 -3.93 3.43 -8.44
CA LYS A 28 -4.04 4.77 -9.02
C LYS A 28 -4.86 5.65 -8.08
N LEU A 29 -4.20 6.64 -7.52
CA LEU A 29 -4.76 7.59 -6.56
C LEU A 29 -4.51 9.01 -7.05
N LYS A 30 -5.44 9.93 -6.73
CA LYS A 30 -5.35 11.35 -7.06
C LYS A 30 -5.39 12.19 -5.79
N LEU A 31 -4.52 13.19 -5.71
CA LEU A 31 -4.57 14.20 -4.66
C LEU A 31 -5.65 15.24 -5.01
N ILE A 32 -6.50 15.56 -4.05
CA ILE A 32 -7.57 16.56 -4.19
C ILE A 32 -7.51 17.56 -3.04
N LYS A 33 -8.01 18.77 -3.28
CA LYS A 33 -8.28 19.73 -2.21
C LYS A 33 -9.74 19.62 -1.81
N THR A 34 -9.96 19.32 -0.54
CA THR A 34 -11.30 19.25 0.06
C THR A 34 -11.74 20.64 0.54
N GLU A 35 -13.05 20.84 0.66
CA GLU A 35 -13.61 22.14 1.06
C GLU A 35 -13.30 22.52 2.52
N LYS A 36 -13.16 21.52 3.41
CA LYS A 36 -13.09 21.75 4.87
C LYS A 36 -11.91 21.07 5.57
N CYS A 37 -11.21 20.13 4.93
CA CYS A 37 -10.22 19.27 5.60
C CYS A 37 -8.82 19.36 4.98
N GLY A 38 -8.56 20.34 4.12
CA GLY A 38 -7.27 20.46 3.42
C GLY A 38 -7.16 19.46 2.27
N GLU A 39 -6.03 18.79 2.13
CA GLU A 39 -5.77 17.84 1.05
C GLU A 39 -6.27 16.43 1.40
N GLY A 40 -6.79 15.72 0.40
CA GLY A 40 -7.28 14.36 0.51
C GLY A 40 -6.87 13.52 -0.70
N ILE A 41 -7.10 12.22 -0.62
CA ILE A 41 -6.77 11.27 -1.68
C ILE A 41 -8.06 10.58 -2.15
N VAL A 42 -8.26 10.50 -3.47
CA VAL A 42 -9.37 9.78 -4.10
C VAL A 42 -8.84 8.68 -5.02
N ALA A 43 -9.56 7.57 -5.12
CA ALA A 43 -9.23 6.50 -6.06
C ALA A 43 -9.50 6.93 -7.51
N ASP A 44 -8.56 6.63 -8.40
CA ASP A 44 -8.67 6.83 -9.86
C ASP A 44 -8.87 5.51 -10.61
N GLU A 45 -9.13 4.44 -9.86
CA GLU A 45 -9.52 3.13 -10.36
C GLU A 45 -10.40 2.41 -9.34
N ASP A 46 -11.10 1.36 -9.78
CA ASP A 46 -11.89 0.53 -8.88
C ASP A 46 -10.99 -0.26 -7.93
N ILE A 47 -11.27 -0.14 -6.63
CA ILE A 47 -10.58 -0.87 -5.57
C ILE A 47 -11.53 -1.93 -5.00
N LYS A 48 -11.16 -3.20 -5.14
CA LYS A 48 -11.96 -4.31 -4.60
C LYS A 48 -11.71 -4.46 -3.10
N HIS A 49 -12.71 -4.96 -2.39
CA HIS A 49 -12.59 -5.27 -0.97
C HIS A 49 -11.42 -6.24 -0.72
N GLY A 50 -10.54 -5.89 0.23
CA GLY A 50 -9.36 -6.68 0.59
C GLY A 50 -8.09 -6.36 -0.21
N GLU A 51 -8.12 -5.40 -1.14
CA GLU A 51 -6.92 -4.94 -1.83
C GLU A 51 -6.13 -3.90 -1.02
N LEU A 52 -4.80 -3.97 -1.12
CA LEU A 52 -3.91 -2.95 -0.58
C LEU A 52 -4.06 -1.66 -1.40
N VAL A 53 -4.26 -0.53 -0.72
CA VAL A 53 -4.43 0.80 -1.33
C VAL A 53 -3.10 1.54 -1.39
N ALA A 54 -2.48 1.80 -0.24
CA ALA A 54 -1.22 2.53 -0.12
C ALA A 54 -0.50 2.16 1.19
N GLU A 55 0.81 2.37 1.22
CA GLU A 55 1.63 2.32 2.43
C GLU A 55 1.79 3.72 3.01
N VAL A 56 1.60 3.86 4.31
CA VAL A 56 1.86 5.10 5.03
C VAL A 56 3.31 5.07 5.53
N LEU A 57 4.16 5.87 4.91
CA LEU A 57 5.57 6.00 5.26
C LEU A 57 5.77 7.21 6.18
N ASN A 58 6.55 7.02 7.25
CA ASN A 58 6.96 8.09 8.15
C ASN A 58 8.45 7.96 8.43
N ARG A 59 9.08 9.09 8.79
CA ARG A 59 10.47 9.06 9.26
C ARG A 59 10.53 8.34 10.61
N PRO A 60 11.41 7.34 10.81
CA PRO A 60 11.59 6.74 12.12
C PRO A 60 12.08 7.80 13.11
N PHE A 61 11.40 7.89 14.25
CA PHE A 61 11.85 8.70 15.37
C PHE A 61 12.64 7.80 16.33
N THR A 62 13.93 8.08 16.47
CA THR A 62 14.79 7.44 17.48
C THR A 62 14.89 8.39 18.66
N ILE A 63 14.58 7.89 19.87
CA ILE A 63 14.71 8.62 21.14
C ILE A 63 16.18 8.65 21.56
#